data_AF-A0A380B1H0-F1
#
_entry.id   AF-A0A380B1H0-F1
#
_cell.length_a   1.000
_cell.length_b   1.000
_cell.length_c   1.000
_cell.angle_alpha   90.00
_cell.angle_beta   90.00
_cell.angle_gamma   90.00
#
_symmetry.space_group_name_H-M   'P 1'
#
loop_
_entity.id
_entity.type
_entity.pdbx_description
1 polymer ?
#
loop_
_entity_poly.entity_id
_entity_poly.type
_entity_poly.pdbx_seq_one_letter_code
_entity_poly.pdbx_strand_id
1 'polypeptide(L)'
;MSNAQLEKQELLETTRTLLSQHSFADLLRQLRQVLQRQQLADHVTLVLFDLHSERVSFHGLDAQRQPVIYQDETLLANGPVSRLRQSPLPQRWQSEDLHARYPQINALALYLPFNQYCLMPLHAGGSLIGGCELLRSSSQPFSDASLVQLQTLMELVALAVEQIRLREQAENRQRQLCHERDDYRVLVDVTNAVLSKLDLDDLIGEISTEIHRFFKIDAISMVLCVDKTDRVTIYSTHYLQDDVVERQQYSVALAGTLSEQVMQSGEMLLLNLKHSDRLSAYERQLFDLWQDQIQTLCLLPLVFGNKTLGVLKLAQCQPDNFNAANLRVLQQIAERIAIAVDNALAYQEISRLKESLVHENLYLTEQINGNNPDFGEIVGRSVVMSAVLKQVEMVAKSDCSVLILGETGTGKELIARAIHNLSERRDQRMVKMNCAVMPTGLLESDLFGHEKGSFTGATNQRMGRFELADKGTLFLDEVGEIPVELQPKLLRVLQEREFERVGGNKVISVDVRLIAATNRDLQQMVADREFRSDLFYRLNVFPIVIPPLRERPEDIPQLVKFLTYKNRASDEVHHRQHSGGDAAPAESNALAGQCARAGECHRTGSIADAWHGT
;
A
#
# COMPACT_ATOMS: atom_id res chain seq x y z
N MET A 1 40.10 40.19 55.04
CA MET A 1 40.28 39.84 53.61
C MET A 1 40.94 41.03 52.94
N SER A 2 41.97 40.80 52.10
CA SER A 2 42.65 41.92 51.41
C SER A 2 41.73 42.51 50.33
N ASN A 3 41.85 43.81 50.01
CA ASN A 3 41.03 44.48 48.98
C ASN A 3 41.02 43.71 47.64
N ALA A 4 42.15 43.09 47.27
CA ALA A 4 42.29 42.30 46.06
C ALA A 4 41.45 41.00 46.06
N GLN A 5 41.17 40.41 47.23
CA GLN A 5 40.29 39.24 47.32
C GLN A 5 38.81 39.63 47.14
N LEU A 6 38.41 40.82 47.59
CA LEU A 6 37.05 41.31 47.45
C LEU A 6 36.73 41.64 45.98
N GLU A 7 37.64 42.36 45.30
CA GLU A 7 37.50 42.70 43.87
C GLU A 7 37.45 41.46 42.97
N LYS A 8 38.27 40.44 43.29
CA LYS A 8 38.28 39.18 42.53
C LYS A 8 36.99 38.39 42.71
N GLN A 9 36.38 38.45 43.89
CA GLN A 9 35.11 37.77 44.18
C GLN A 9 33.94 38.46 43.49
N GLU A 10 33.93 39.80 43.47
CA GLU A 10 32.92 40.61 42.77
C GLU A 10 32.99 40.44 41.23
N LEU A 11 34.19 40.35 40.65
CA LEU A 11 34.37 40.03 39.23
C LEU A 11 33.84 38.63 38.88
N LEU A 12 34.01 37.66 39.78
CA LEU A 12 33.57 36.29 39.55
C LEU A 12 32.05 36.14 39.67
N GLU A 13 31.43 36.86 40.61
CA GLU A 13 29.97 36.95 40.74
C GLU A 13 29.33 37.65 39.53
N THR A 14 29.89 38.77 39.08
CA THR A 14 29.41 39.48 37.88
C THR A 14 29.54 38.62 36.63
N THR A 15 30.67 37.93 36.45
CA THR A 15 30.86 36.97 35.34
C THR A 15 29.80 35.86 35.35
N ARG A 16 29.56 35.23 36.51
CA ARG A 16 28.53 34.19 36.64
C ARG A 16 27.12 34.72 36.37
N THR A 17 26.84 35.94 36.81
CA THR A 17 25.51 36.55 36.66
C THR A 17 25.23 36.89 35.20
N LEU A 18 26.21 37.42 34.47
CA LEU A 18 26.03 37.78 33.06
C LEU A 18 25.97 36.54 32.16
N LEU A 19 26.82 35.54 32.40
CA LEU A 19 26.85 34.32 31.56
C LEU A 19 25.69 33.36 31.82
N SER A 20 24.96 33.49 32.93
CA SER A 20 23.80 32.64 33.23
C SER A 20 22.50 33.06 32.54
N GLN A 21 22.50 34.20 31.82
CA GLN A 21 21.28 34.74 31.21
C GLN A 21 20.88 33.96 29.95
N HIS A 22 19.58 33.90 29.68
CA HIS A 22 19.02 33.12 28.56
C HIS A 22 18.35 33.98 27.48
N SER A 23 18.23 35.29 27.70
CA SER A 23 17.68 36.24 26.74
C SER A 23 18.46 37.55 26.74
N PHE A 24 18.47 38.27 25.61
CA PHE A 24 19.10 39.59 25.55
C PHE A 24 18.46 40.58 26.53
N ALA A 25 17.15 40.47 26.75
CA ALA A 25 16.43 41.32 27.69
C ALA A 25 16.92 41.12 29.14
N ASP A 26 17.13 39.87 29.56
CA ASP A 26 17.63 39.57 30.90
C ASP A 26 19.10 39.98 31.05
N LEU A 27 19.91 39.75 30.02
CA LEU A 27 21.30 40.21 29.98
C LEU A 27 21.40 41.74 30.12
N LEU A 28 20.58 42.50 29.39
CA LEU A 28 20.54 43.96 29.47
C LEU A 28 20.12 44.45 30.87
N ARG A 29 19.14 43.79 31.51
CA ARG A 29 18.70 44.14 32.87
C ARG A 29 19.82 43.92 33.90
N GLN A 30 20.52 42.80 33.82
CA GLN A 30 21.63 42.49 34.73
C GLN A 30 22.84 43.40 34.47
N LEU A 31 23.21 43.59 33.20
CA LEU A 31 24.31 44.46 32.81
C LEU A 31 24.09 45.91 33.26
N ARG A 32 22.86 46.41 33.14
CA ARG A 32 22.50 47.73 33.66
C ARG A 32 22.73 47.86 35.17
N GLN A 33 22.34 46.86 35.96
CA GLN A 33 22.55 46.88 37.41
C GLN A 33 24.03 46.92 37.77
N VAL A 34 24.86 46.14 37.06
CA VAL A 34 26.33 46.14 37.25
C VAL A 34 26.93 47.50 36.89
N LEU A 35 26.54 48.07 35.74
CA LEU A 35 27.02 49.37 35.28
C LEU A 35 26.61 50.51 36.22
N GLN A 36 25.40 50.48 36.76
CA GLN A 36 24.92 51.48 37.73
C GLN A 36 25.65 51.38 39.07
N ARG A 37 25.87 50.16 39.57
CA ARG A 37 26.62 49.91 40.82
C ARG A 37 28.06 50.42 40.74
N GLN A 38 28.69 50.30 39.57
CA GLN A 38 30.04 50.79 39.31
C GLN A 38 30.08 52.26 38.83
N GLN A 39 28.94 52.95 38.75
CA GLN A 39 28.80 54.32 38.24
C GLN A 39 29.38 54.51 36.81
N LEU A 40 29.32 53.44 36.00
CA LEU A 40 29.88 53.41 34.65
C LEU A 40 28.90 53.85 33.57
N ALA A 41 27.60 53.58 33.71
CA ALA A 41 26.55 54.04 32.78
C ALA A 41 25.15 53.92 33.43
N ASP A 42 24.20 54.71 32.94
CA ASP A 42 22.81 54.73 33.42
C ASP A 42 21.90 53.80 32.60
N HIS A 43 22.17 53.72 31.29
CA HIS A 43 21.46 52.90 30.32
C HIS A 43 22.44 52.13 29.44
N VAL A 44 21.99 50.95 29.01
CA VAL A 44 22.75 50.05 28.15
C VAL A 44 21.86 49.50 27.06
N THR A 45 22.42 49.31 25.88
CA THR A 45 21.74 48.78 24.70
C THR A 45 22.73 47.95 23.91
N LEU A 46 22.27 46.84 23.36
CA LEU A 46 23.06 45.98 22.49
C LEU A 46 22.67 46.24 21.04
N VAL A 47 23.69 46.44 20.21
CA VAL A 47 23.54 46.60 18.76
C VAL A 47 24.31 45.47 18.10
N LEU A 48 23.59 44.47 17.60
CA LEU A 48 24.19 43.23 17.10
C LEU A 48 24.15 43.18 15.57
N PHE A 49 25.24 42.69 14.98
CA PHE A 49 25.32 42.44 13.55
C PHE A 49 24.72 41.08 13.23
N ASP A 50 23.85 41.05 12.22
CA ASP A 50 23.48 39.80 11.59
C ASP A 50 24.69 39.23 10.82
N LEU A 51 24.86 37.91 10.88
CA LEU A 51 25.95 37.20 10.21
C LEU A 51 25.61 36.86 8.75
N HIS A 52 24.33 36.85 8.41
CA HIS A 52 23.83 36.44 7.09
C HIS A 52 23.21 37.58 6.28
N SER A 53 23.07 38.76 6.88
CA SER A 53 22.56 39.96 6.21
C SER A 53 23.33 41.19 6.65
N GLU A 54 23.26 42.29 5.90
CA GLU A 54 23.88 43.56 6.32
C GLU A 54 23.11 44.25 7.46
N ARG A 55 22.03 43.61 7.97
CA ARG A 55 21.14 44.15 9.01
C ARG A 55 21.80 44.32 10.35
N VAL A 56 21.29 45.29 11.09
CA VAL A 56 21.64 45.56 12.48
C VAL A 56 20.39 45.41 13.33
N SER A 57 20.49 44.63 14.41
CA SER A 57 19.43 44.51 15.40
C SER A 57 19.76 45.29 16.66
N PHE A 58 18.85 46.17 17.06
CA PHE A 58 18.88 46.92 18.30
C PHE A 58 18.08 46.18 19.37
N HIS A 59 18.69 45.98 20.52
CA HIS A 59 18.09 45.38 21.71
C HIS A 59 18.32 46.33 22.89
N GLY A 60 17.26 46.99 23.33
CA GLY A 60 17.29 47.98 24.40
C GLY A 60 16.20 47.75 25.46
N LEU A 61 16.16 48.65 26.44
CA LEU A 61 15.12 48.70 27.47
C LEU A 61 14.47 50.09 27.44
N ASP A 62 13.15 50.15 27.41
CA ASP A 62 12.40 51.42 27.48
C ASP A 62 12.42 52.04 28.90
N ALA A 63 11.72 53.17 29.08
CA ALA A 63 11.58 53.84 30.37
C ALA A 63 10.91 52.95 31.44
N GLN A 64 10.00 52.06 31.03
CA GLN A 64 9.29 51.09 31.86
C GLN A 64 10.07 49.78 32.07
N ARG A 65 11.30 49.68 31.54
CA ARG A 65 12.18 48.50 31.58
C ARG A 65 11.64 47.29 30.79
N GLN A 66 10.76 47.52 29.83
CA GLN A 66 10.35 46.50 28.88
C GLN A 66 11.38 46.40 27.74
N PRO A 67 11.61 45.19 27.20
CA PRO A 67 12.53 45.00 26.09
C PRO A 67 11.98 45.65 24.81
N VAL A 68 12.84 46.43 24.16
CA VAL A 68 12.57 47.02 22.84
C VAL A 68 13.50 46.36 21.85
N ILE A 69 12.92 45.72 20.83
CA ILE A 69 13.67 45.12 19.73
C ILE A 69 13.32 45.89 18.46
N TYR A 70 14.33 46.41 17.77
CA TYR A 70 14.17 47.11 16.51
C TYR A 70 15.19 46.59 15.50
N GLN A 71 14.75 46.28 14.29
CA GLN A 71 15.60 45.77 13.21
C GLN A 71 15.40 46.64 11.98
N ASP A 72 16.50 47.18 11.44
CA ASP A 72 16.46 48.00 10.22
C ASP A 72 17.73 47.75 9.39
N GLU A 73 17.55 47.70 8.06
CA GLU A 73 18.64 47.50 7.08
C GLU A 73 19.51 48.75 6.89
N THR A 74 18.98 49.94 7.14
CA THR A 74 19.58 51.20 6.65
C THR A 74 19.68 52.29 7.71
N LEU A 75 18.70 52.45 8.60
CA LEU A 75 18.64 53.60 9.52
C LEU A 75 19.70 53.57 10.62
N LEU A 76 19.85 52.43 11.29
CA LEU A 76 20.88 52.23 12.32
C LEU A 76 22.25 51.86 11.71
N ALA A 77 22.24 51.21 10.54
CA ALA A 77 23.43 50.81 9.81
C ALA A 77 24.25 52.00 9.27
N ASN A 78 23.64 53.19 9.13
CA ASN A 78 24.29 54.43 8.71
C ASN A 78 24.71 55.37 9.87
N GLY A 79 24.52 54.95 11.14
CA GLY A 79 24.84 55.72 12.35
C GLY A 79 26.27 55.51 12.89
N PRO A 80 26.56 55.77 14.17
CA PRO A 80 27.86 55.50 14.82
C PRO A 80 28.26 54.02 14.74
N VAL A 81 27.27 53.13 14.60
CA VAL A 81 27.43 51.70 14.37
C VAL A 81 28.11 51.41 13.02
N SER A 82 27.86 52.21 11.99
CA SER A 82 28.54 52.11 10.67
C SER A 82 30.05 52.28 10.82
N ARG A 83 30.44 53.29 11.59
CA ARG A 83 31.84 53.60 11.88
C ARG A 83 32.49 52.51 12.73
N LEU A 84 31.73 51.88 13.64
CA LEU A 84 32.23 50.75 14.43
C LEU A 84 32.58 49.56 13.54
N ARG A 85 31.76 49.28 12.51
CA ARG A 85 32.01 48.21 11.54
C ARG A 85 33.25 48.49 10.68
N GLN A 86 33.53 49.75 10.35
CA GLN A 86 34.72 50.16 9.59
C GLN A 86 36.00 50.22 10.45
N SER A 87 35.86 50.61 11.71
CA SER A 87 36.95 50.76 12.67
C SER A 87 36.47 50.36 14.07
N PRO A 88 36.83 49.15 14.55
CA PRO A 88 36.35 48.60 15.81
C PRO A 88 37.05 49.21 17.04
N LEU A 89 36.98 50.53 17.17
CA LEU A 89 37.50 51.29 18.31
C LEU A 89 36.35 51.88 19.12
N PRO A 90 36.49 52.00 20.46
CA PRO A 90 35.54 52.71 21.30
C PRO A 90 35.26 54.13 20.79
N GLN A 91 33.98 54.48 20.65
CA GLN A 91 33.56 55.82 20.23
C GLN A 91 32.91 56.55 21.40
N ARG A 92 33.26 57.83 21.58
CA ARG A 92 32.70 58.72 22.62
C ARG A 92 32.12 59.95 21.95
N TRP A 93 30.92 60.34 22.37
CA TRP A 93 30.24 61.52 21.85
C TRP A 93 29.50 62.23 22.97
N GLN A 94 29.49 63.56 22.93
CA GLN A 94 28.49 64.33 23.68
C GLN A 94 27.16 64.27 22.92
N SER A 95 26.05 64.40 23.63
CA SER A 95 24.70 64.32 23.06
C SER A 95 24.51 65.28 21.88
N GLU A 96 24.89 66.56 22.05
CA GLU A 96 24.77 67.59 21.01
C GLU A 96 25.59 67.24 19.75
N ASP A 97 26.84 66.79 19.92
CA ASP A 97 27.72 66.41 18.81
C ASP A 97 27.23 65.17 18.06
N LEU A 98 26.70 64.17 18.78
CA LEU A 98 26.15 62.96 18.18
C LEU A 98 24.93 63.30 17.33
N HIS A 99 24.03 64.12 17.86
CA HIS A 99 22.81 64.54 17.15
C HIS A 99 23.13 65.43 15.95
N ALA A 100 24.15 66.29 16.04
CA ALA A 100 24.63 67.08 14.92
C ALA A 100 25.22 66.20 13.79
N ARG A 101 25.92 65.12 14.16
CA ARG A 101 26.56 64.22 13.19
C ARG A 101 25.60 63.20 12.59
N TYR A 102 24.65 62.70 13.36
CA TYR A 102 23.68 61.67 12.96
C TYR A 102 22.24 62.06 13.35
N PRO A 103 21.62 63.01 12.61
CA PRO A 103 20.28 63.52 12.95
C PRO A 103 19.20 62.44 12.96
N GLN A 104 19.37 61.40 12.12
CA GLN A 104 18.46 60.26 12.01
C GLN A 104 18.27 59.47 13.32
N ILE A 105 19.23 59.52 14.24
CA ILE A 105 19.14 58.83 15.54
C ILE A 105 18.02 59.43 16.40
N ASN A 106 17.84 60.76 16.33
CA ASN A 106 16.81 61.45 17.08
C ASN A 106 15.40 61.12 16.57
N ALA A 107 15.27 60.82 15.27
CA ALA A 107 14.00 60.47 14.66
C ALA A 107 13.45 59.09 15.10
N LEU A 108 14.32 58.20 15.61
CA LEU A 108 13.96 56.83 15.93
C LEU A 108 13.22 56.68 17.27
N ALA A 109 13.24 57.70 18.15
CA ALA A 109 12.64 57.64 19.50
C ALA A 109 13.05 56.41 20.35
N LEU A 110 14.13 55.71 19.97
CA LEU A 110 14.65 54.51 20.65
C LEU A 110 15.58 54.84 21.82
N TYR A 111 16.08 56.08 21.88
CA TYR A 111 17.06 56.52 22.87
C TYR A 111 16.38 57.33 23.98
N LEU A 112 16.65 56.96 25.23
CA LEU A 112 16.27 57.76 26.40
C LEU A 112 17.17 59.01 26.48
N PRO A 113 16.73 60.11 27.12
CA PRO A 113 17.55 61.32 27.24
C PRO A 113 18.92 61.04 27.88
N PHE A 114 20.01 61.51 27.25
CA PHE A 114 21.38 61.33 27.73
C PHE A 114 22.24 62.57 27.43
N ASN A 115 23.33 62.72 28.18
CA ASN A 115 24.33 63.78 27.99
C ASN A 115 25.62 63.25 27.35
N GLN A 116 26.01 62.01 27.67
CA GLN A 116 27.22 61.38 27.15
C GLN A 116 26.87 60.00 26.56
N TYR A 117 27.46 59.70 25.40
CA TYR A 117 27.29 58.46 24.65
C TYR A 117 28.65 57.76 24.50
N CYS A 118 28.68 56.46 24.75
CA CYS A 118 29.83 55.60 24.47
C CYS A 118 29.37 54.34 23.73
N LEU A 119 30.00 54.04 22.60
CA LEU A 119 29.81 52.80 21.86
C LEU A 119 31.06 51.95 21.97
N MET A 120 30.95 50.83 22.65
CA MET A 120 32.04 49.87 22.82
C MET A 120 31.89 48.71 21.84
N PRO A 121 32.96 48.28 21.15
CA PRO A 121 32.90 47.11 20.29
C PRO A 121 32.73 45.81 21.10
N LEU A 122 31.90 44.91 20.60
CA LEU A 122 31.75 43.55 21.14
C LEU A 122 32.48 42.56 20.23
N HIS A 123 33.53 41.95 20.75
CA HIS A 123 34.30 40.93 20.05
C HIS A 123 34.10 39.56 20.68
N ALA A 124 33.72 38.59 19.86
CA ALA A 124 33.59 37.19 20.27
C ALA A 124 34.27 36.31 19.22
N GLY A 125 35.04 35.30 19.65
CA GLY A 125 35.76 34.40 18.73
C GLY A 125 36.73 35.10 17.76
N GLY A 126 37.24 36.30 18.10
CA GLY A 126 38.11 37.10 17.23
C GLY A 126 37.39 37.90 16.13
N SER A 127 36.05 37.89 16.11
CA SER A 127 35.22 38.64 15.17
C SER A 127 34.39 39.71 15.89
N LEU A 128 34.14 40.84 15.22
CA LEU A 128 33.25 41.89 15.72
C LEU A 128 31.79 41.44 15.52
N ILE A 129 31.09 41.14 16.62
CA ILE A 129 29.70 40.67 16.59
C ILE A 129 28.68 41.80 16.72
N GLY A 130 29.13 43.00 17.08
CA GLY A 130 28.28 44.16 17.30
C GLY A 130 28.96 45.22 18.16
N GLY A 131 28.15 46.04 18.81
CA GLY A 131 28.57 47.01 19.80
C GLY A 131 27.58 47.11 20.96
N CYS A 132 28.05 47.70 22.05
CA CYS A 132 27.27 47.99 23.24
C CYS A 132 27.24 49.51 23.42
N GLU A 133 26.03 50.07 23.35
CA GLU A 133 25.78 51.49 23.57
C GLU A 133 25.53 51.74 25.05
N LEU A 134 26.28 52.68 25.60
CA LEU A 134 26.29 53.05 27.01
C LEU A 134 25.97 54.53 27.10
N LEU A 135 24.91 54.86 27.82
CA LEU A 135 24.44 56.24 27.98
C LEU A 135 24.61 56.70 29.42
N ARG A 136 25.05 57.94 29.61
CA ARG A 136 25.08 58.62 30.91
C ARG A 136 24.23 59.89 30.87
N SER A 137 23.45 60.10 31.92
CA SER A 137 22.74 61.34 32.21
C SER A 137 23.66 62.39 32.84
N SER A 138 24.80 61.96 33.40
CA SER A 138 25.88 62.83 33.87
C SER A 138 26.56 63.54 32.70
N SER A 139 26.94 64.80 32.89
CA SER A 139 27.73 65.58 31.93
C SER A 139 29.22 65.19 31.92
N GLN A 140 29.68 64.34 32.85
CA GLN A 140 31.09 63.93 32.92
C GLN A 140 31.44 62.96 31.79
N PRO A 141 32.49 63.24 30.99
CA PRO A 141 32.90 62.37 29.89
C PRO A 141 33.44 61.03 30.41
N PHE A 142 33.40 60.01 29.56
CA PHE A 142 34.01 58.71 29.84
C PHE A 142 35.54 58.84 29.90
N SER A 143 36.10 58.73 31.11
CA SER A 143 37.55 58.74 31.35
C SER A 143 38.22 57.49 30.78
N ASP A 144 39.51 57.56 30.49
CA ASP A 144 40.25 56.41 29.94
C ASP A 144 40.28 55.23 30.93
N ALA A 145 40.29 55.50 32.24
CA ALA A 145 40.14 54.46 33.27
C ALA A 145 38.76 53.76 33.22
N SER A 146 37.69 54.51 32.96
CA SER A 146 36.35 53.94 32.78
C SER A 146 36.28 53.09 31.51
N LEU A 147 36.97 53.50 30.43
CA LEU A 147 37.00 52.74 29.17
C LEU A 147 37.70 51.38 29.34
N VAL A 148 38.80 51.32 30.11
CA VAL A 148 39.49 50.05 30.40
C VAL A 148 38.56 49.09 31.17
N GLN A 149 37.84 49.59 32.18
CA GLN A 149 36.87 48.78 32.94
C GLN A 149 35.71 48.30 32.05
N LEU A 150 35.18 49.18 31.21
CA LEU A 150 34.13 48.85 30.25
C LEU A 150 34.61 47.81 29.23
N GLN A 151 35.86 47.89 28.78
CA GLN A 151 36.42 46.94 27.83
C GLN A 151 36.42 45.51 28.40
N THR A 152 36.87 45.33 29.65
CA THR A 152 36.82 44.04 30.35
C THR A 152 35.39 43.52 30.50
N LEU A 153 34.44 44.41 30.85
CA LEU A 153 33.02 44.03 30.92
C LEU A 153 32.47 43.66 29.54
N MET A 154 32.89 44.34 28.48
CA MET A 154 32.41 44.07 27.12
C MET A 154 32.90 42.72 26.58
N GLU A 155 34.07 42.24 27.00
CA GLU A 155 34.51 40.87 26.69
C GLU A 155 33.57 39.83 27.30
N LEU A 156 33.15 40.02 28.55
CA LEU A 156 32.18 39.14 29.21
C LEU A 156 30.79 39.23 28.56
N VAL A 157 30.36 40.44 28.22
CA VAL A 157 29.07 40.67 27.54
C VAL A 157 29.08 40.06 26.15
N ALA A 158 30.17 40.20 25.40
CA ALA A 158 30.30 39.60 24.06
C ALA A 158 30.18 38.08 24.12
N LEU A 159 30.81 37.43 25.11
CA LEU A 159 30.67 35.99 25.35
C LEU A 159 29.24 35.60 25.71
N ALA A 160 28.57 36.37 26.58
CA ALA A 160 27.17 36.13 26.94
C ALA A 160 26.22 36.28 25.73
N VAL A 161 26.44 37.30 24.90
CA VAL A 161 25.69 37.53 23.67
C VAL A 161 25.88 36.37 22.69
N GLU A 162 27.11 35.89 22.50
CA GLU A 162 27.41 34.75 21.63
C GLU A 162 26.72 33.47 22.13
N GLN A 163 26.75 33.21 23.44
CA GLN A 163 26.04 32.08 24.07
C GLN A 163 24.53 32.13 23.83
N ILE A 164 23.90 33.30 24.01
CA ILE A 164 22.47 33.48 23.77
C ILE A 164 22.14 33.25 22.28
N ARG A 165 22.92 33.81 21.34
CA ARG A 165 22.72 33.59 19.90
C ARG A 165 22.85 32.11 19.52
N LEU A 166 23.91 31.45 19.99
CA LEU A 166 24.15 30.02 19.69
C LEU A 166 23.00 29.16 20.23
N ARG A 167 22.48 29.49 21.42
CA ARG A 167 21.36 28.78 22.01
C ARG A 167 20.07 28.99 21.22
N GLU A 168 19.72 30.24 20.89
CA GLU A 168 18.53 30.53 20.06
C GLU A 168 18.61 29.83 18.70
N GLN A 169 19.79 29.82 18.06
CA GLN A 169 20.01 29.10 16.81
C GLN A 169 19.87 27.59 16.99
N ALA A 170 20.45 27.01 18.05
CA ALA A 170 20.34 25.59 18.35
C ALA A 170 18.90 25.17 18.63
N GLU A 171 18.15 25.95 19.42
CA GLU A 171 16.74 25.70 19.72
C GLU A 171 15.87 25.78 18.45
N ASN A 172 16.08 26.79 17.60
CA ASN A 172 15.38 26.91 16.33
C ASN A 172 15.73 25.75 15.38
N ARG A 173 17.01 25.36 15.30
CA ARG A 173 17.44 24.23 14.48
C ARG A 173 16.86 22.91 15.00
N GLN A 174 16.80 22.72 16.31
CA GLN A 174 16.18 21.55 16.93
C GLN A 174 14.67 21.49 16.63
N ARG A 175 13.95 22.61 16.74
CA ARG A 175 12.53 22.66 16.38
C ARG A 175 12.32 22.30 14.90
N GLN A 176 13.14 22.86 14.01
CA GLN A 176 13.07 22.53 12.58
C GLN A 176 13.33 21.04 12.33
N LEU A 177 14.37 20.46 12.93
CA LEU A 177 14.67 19.03 12.79
C LEU A 177 13.57 18.14 13.36
N CYS A 178 12.93 18.54 14.48
CA CYS A 178 11.78 17.82 15.02
C CYS A 178 10.61 17.84 14.03
N HIS A 179 10.29 19.00 13.44
CA HIS A 179 9.25 19.09 12.41
C HIS A 179 9.58 18.22 11.19
N GLU A 180 10.79 18.31 10.62
CA GLU A 180 11.20 17.47 9.48
C GLU A 180 11.13 15.97 9.82
N ARG A 181 11.58 15.57 11.02
CA ARG A 181 11.50 14.19 11.48
C ARG A 181 10.06 13.71 11.58
N ASP A 182 9.18 14.53 12.12
CA ASP A 182 7.77 14.18 12.29
C ASP A 182 7.09 14.04 10.92
N ASP A 183 7.37 14.95 9.97
CA ASP A 183 6.92 14.86 8.58
C ASP A 183 7.37 13.54 7.91
N TYR A 184 8.66 13.18 8.03
CA TYR A 184 9.18 11.92 7.48
C TYR A 184 8.55 10.69 8.13
N ARG A 185 8.25 10.76 9.42
CA ARG A 185 7.62 9.64 10.14
C ARG A 185 6.20 9.39 9.63
N VAL A 186 5.38 10.42 9.44
CA VAL A 186 4.03 10.28 8.87
C VAL A 186 4.11 9.59 7.51
N LEU A 187 5.03 10.06 6.67
CA LEU A 187 5.25 9.54 5.34
C LEU A 187 5.61 8.05 5.36
N VAL A 188 6.51 7.63 6.25
CA VAL A 188 6.88 6.21 6.42
C VAL A 188 5.71 5.38 6.95
N ASP A 189 4.99 5.86 7.96
CA ASP A 189 3.86 5.15 8.56
C ASP A 189 2.74 4.92 7.52
N VAL A 190 2.40 5.96 6.74
CA VAL A 190 1.45 5.85 5.61
C VAL A 190 1.95 4.89 4.54
N THR A 191 3.25 4.88 4.23
CA THR A 191 3.81 3.97 3.21
C THR A 191 3.73 2.52 3.67
N ASN A 192 4.02 2.26 4.95
CA ASN A 192 3.94 0.91 5.50
C ASN A 192 2.49 0.42 5.53
N ALA A 193 1.54 1.27 5.92
CA ALA A 193 0.11 0.99 5.84
C ALA A 193 -0.29 0.62 4.40
N VAL A 194 0.10 1.47 3.44
CA VAL A 194 -0.12 1.29 2.01
C VAL A 194 0.42 -0.04 1.48
N LEU A 195 1.64 -0.43 1.88
CA LEU A 195 2.28 -1.66 1.40
C LEU A 195 1.70 -2.94 2.02
N SER A 196 1.02 -2.84 3.15
CA SER A 196 0.54 -4.00 3.91
C SER A 196 -0.84 -4.51 3.47
N LYS A 197 -1.60 -3.71 2.69
CA LYS A 197 -2.98 -4.00 2.29
C LYS A 197 -3.11 -4.12 0.77
N LEU A 198 -3.72 -5.22 0.32
CA LEU A 198 -4.08 -5.45 -1.08
C LEU A 198 -5.58 -5.24 -1.33
N ASP A 199 -6.39 -5.21 -0.27
CA ASP A 199 -7.82 -4.92 -0.34
C ASP A 199 -8.05 -3.41 -0.20
N LEU A 200 -8.92 -2.87 -1.05
CA LEU A 200 -9.15 -1.44 -1.18
C LEU A 200 -9.88 -0.85 0.04
N ASP A 201 -10.81 -1.60 0.64
CA ASP A 201 -11.56 -1.13 1.81
C ASP A 201 -10.67 -1.08 3.06
N ASP A 202 -9.84 -2.11 3.24
CA ASP A 202 -8.85 -2.14 4.32
C ASP A 202 -7.81 -1.02 4.17
N LEU A 203 -7.29 -0.83 2.95
CA LEU A 203 -6.30 0.20 2.63
C LEU A 203 -6.82 1.61 2.98
N ILE A 204 -8.03 1.94 2.54
CA ILE A 204 -8.64 3.26 2.78
C ILE A 204 -8.87 3.48 4.28
N GLY A 205 -9.29 2.44 4.99
CA GLY A 205 -9.48 2.50 6.43
C GLY A 205 -8.21 2.81 7.22
N GLU A 206 -7.09 2.19 6.83
CA GLU A 206 -5.80 2.38 7.49
C GLU A 206 -5.19 3.74 7.18
N ILE A 207 -5.23 4.16 5.90
CA ILE A 207 -4.82 5.50 5.48
C ILE A 207 -5.60 6.59 6.22
N SER A 208 -6.93 6.44 6.32
CA SER A 208 -7.76 7.42 7.01
C SER A 208 -7.37 7.53 8.49
N THR A 209 -6.99 6.42 9.12
CA THR A 209 -6.56 6.38 10.52
C THR A 209 -5.25 7.13 10.73
N GLU A 210 -4.27 6.93 9.84
CA GLU A 210 -2.99 7.63 9.93
C GLU A 210 -3.12 9.13 9.64
N ILE A 211 -3.92 9.52 8.63
CA ILE A 211 -4.17 10.94 8.34
C ILE A 211 -4.89 11.61 9.52
N HIS A 212 -5.91 10.98 10.10
CA HIS A 212 -6.59 11.50 11.29
C HIS A 212 -5.64 11.61 12.49
N ARG A 213 -4.79 10.60 12.72
CA ARG A 213 -3.85 10.57 13.85
C ARG A 213 -2.88 11.75 13.84
N PHE A 214 -2.30 12.07 12.69
CA PHE A 214 -1.26 13.09 12.56
C PHE A 214 -1.80 14.49 12.30
N PHE A 215 -2.80 14.63 11.43
CA PHE A 215 -3.35 15.94 11.08
C PHE A 215 -4.61 16.30 11.86
N LYS A 216 -5.24 15.37 12.60
CA LYS A 216 -6.52 15.63 13.29
C LYS A 216 -7.61 16.12 12.33
N ILE A 217 -7.65 15.52 11.13
CA ILE A 217 -8.68 15.76 10.12
C ILE A 217 -9.81 14.76 10.37
N ASP A 218 -11.03 15.26 10.56
CA ASP A 218 -12.17 14.44 10.99
C ASP A 218 -12.93 13.81 9.81
N ALA A 219 -12.89 14.43 8.63
CA ALA A 219 -13.58 13.96 7.45
C ALA A 219 -12.59 13.65 6.32
N ILE A 220 -12.44 12.36 6.01
CA ILE A 220 -11.51 11.85 5.01
C ILE A 220 -12.31 11.00 4.03
N SER A 221 -12.27 11.34 2.74
CA SER A 221 -12.92 10.54 1.71
C SER A 221 -12.03 10.35 0.50
N MET A 222 -12.14 9.19 -0.12
CA MET A 222 -11.39 8.83 -1.32
C MET A 222 -12.38 8.54 -2.44
N VAL A 223 -12.23 9.25 -3.55
CA VAL A 223 -13.06 9.10 -4.75
C VAL A 223 -12.24 8.35 -5.77
N LEU A 224 -12.66 7.15 -6.16
CA LEU A 224 -11.90 6.28 -7.06
C LEU A 224 -12.69 5.97 -8.33
N CYS A 225 -12.00 6.00 -9.46
CA CYS A 225 -12.54 5.58 -10.76
C CYS A 225 -12.26 4.08 -10.95
N VAL A 226 -13.21 3.24 -10.56
CA VAL A 226 -13.05 1.78 -10.63
C VAL A 226 -13.33 1.24 -12.05
N ASP A 227 -14.03 1.99 -12.90
CA ASP A 227 -14.35 1.58 -14.28
C ASP A 227 -14.30 2.77 -15.26
N LYS A 228 -14.20 2.50 -16.58
CA LYS A 228 -14.41 3.50 -17.66
C LYS A 228 -15.88 3.97 -17.78
N THR A 229 -16.63 3.96 -16.68
CA THR A 229 -18.01 4.42 -16.63
C THR A 229 -18.05 5.83 -16.04
N ASP A 230 -19.09 6.61 -16.34
CA ASP A 230 -19.31 7.96 -15.78
C ASP A 230 -19.63 7.96 -14.26
N ARG A 231 -19.41 6.85 -13.57
CA ARG A 231 -19.71 6.68 -12.14
C ARG A 231 -18.43 6.45 -11.36
N VAL A 232 -18.31 7.16 -10.25
CA VAL A 232 -17.21 7.02 -9.29
C VAL A 232 -17.69 6.38 -8.01
N THR A 233 -16.81 5.58 -7.42
CA THR A 233 -17.02 4.98 -6.11
C THR A 233 -16.36 5.89 -5.07
N ILE A 234 -17.15 6.34 -4.11
CA ILE A 234 -16.69 7.20 -3.03
C ILE A 234 -16.64 6.37 -1.77
N TYR A 235 -15.46 6.31 -1.18
CA TYR A 235 -15.20 5.72 0.12
C TYR A 235 -15.04 6.85 1.13
N SER A 236 -15.97 6.98 2.05
CA SER A 236 -15.93 8.05 3.06
C SER A 236 -15.74 7.45 4.45
N THR A 237 -14.76 8.00 5.18
CA THR A 237 -14.49 7.73 6.59
C THR A 237 -14.68 9.01 7.39
N HIS A 238 -15.60 8.96 8.35
CA HIS A 238 -15.88 10.08 9.25
C HIS A 238 -15.49 9.71 10.69
N TYR A 239 -14.70 10.56 11.32
CA TYR A 239 -14.31 10.47 12.72
C TYR A 239 -15.20 11.43 13.53
N LEU A 240 -16.10 10.86 14.34
CA LEU A 240 -16.93 11.62 15.26
C LEU A 240 -16.18 11.85 16.60
N GLN A 241 -16.65 12.80 17.41
CA GLN A 241 -15.99 13.24 18.67
C GLN A 241 -15.68 12.13 19.71
N ASP A 242 -16.20 10.91 19.53
CA ASP A 242 -16.01 9.75 20.42
C ASP A 242 -15.13 8.62 19.80
N ASP A 243 -14.26 8.91 18.82
CA ASP A 243 -13.48 7.91 18.05
C ASP A 243 -14.33 6.85 17.33
N VAL A 244 -15.64 7.11 17.19
CA VAL A 244 -16.54 6.28 16.40
C VAL A 244 -16.26 6.55 14.93
N VAL A 245 -15.78 5.51 14.23
CA VAL A 245 -15.47 5.55 12.81
C VAL A 245 -16.67 5.05 12.02
N GLU A 246 -17.28 5.94 11.23
CA GLU A 246 -18.33 5.56 10.29
C GLU A 246 -17.75 5.46 8.88
N ARG A 247 -17.81 4.27 8.28
CA ARG A 247 -17.38 4.01 6.91
C ARG A 247 -18.59 3.79 6.02
N GLN A 248 -18.68 4.55 4.95
CA GLN A 248 -19.77 4.49 3.99
C GLN A 248 -19.22 4.46 2.56
N GLN A 249 -19.91 3.72 1.69
CA GLN A 249 -19.56 3.61 0.28
C GLN A 249 -20.74 4.07 -0.57
N TYR A 250 -20.47 4.97 -1.52
CA TYR A 250 -21.48 5.54 -2.40
C TYR A 250 -21.05 5.44 -3.87
N SER A 251 -22.00 5.28 -4.78
CA SER A 251 -21.76 5.39 -6.22
C SER A 251 -22.48 6.60 -6.79
N VAL A 252 -21.72 7.59 -7.26
CA VAL A 252 -22.22 8.89 -7.72
C VAL A 252 -21.75 9.15 -9.16
N ALA A 253 -22.53 9.91 -9.93
CA ALA A 253 -22.07 10.41 -11.22
C ALA A 253 -20.92 11.41 -11.02
N LEU A 254 -19.86 11.28 -11.80
CA LEU A 254 -18.69 12.16 -11.70
C LEU A 254 -19.00 13.58 -12.19
N ALA A 255 -19.87 13.69 -13.21
CA ALA A 255 -20.17 14.93 -13.90
C ALA A 255 -20.71 16.04 -12.97
N GLY A 256 -20.05 17.20 -13.00
CA GLY A 256 -20.41 18.41 -12.26
C GLY A 256 -19.93 18.45 -10.81
N THR A 257 -19.05 17.53 -10.40
CA THR A 257 -18.47 17.51 -9.05
C THR A 257 -17.11 18.21 -9.00
N LEU A 258 -16.70 18.72 -7.84
CA LEU A 258 -15.35 19.26 -7.62
C LEU A 258 -14.26 18.18 -7.81
N SER A 259 -14.61 16.90 -7.60
CA SER A 259 -13.72 15.78 -7.93
C SER A 259 -13.36 15.77 -9.42
N GLU A 260 -14.35 15.96 -10.30
CA GLU A 260 -14.13 15.96 -11.75
C GLU A 260 -13.14 17.06 -12.15
N GLN A 261 -13.31 18.26 -11.60
CA GLN A 261 -12.43 19.38 -11.87
C GLN A 261 -10.97 19.06 -11.51
N VAL A 262 -10.74 18.47 -10.33
CA VAL A 262 -9.40 18.07 -9.85
C VAL A 262 -8.84 16.92 -10.69
N MET A 263 -9.70 15.99 -11.12
CA MET A 263 -9.27 14.89 -11.97
C MET A 263 -8.84 15.35 -13.36
N GLN A 264 -9.52 16.36 -13.92
CA GLN A 264 -9.21 16.95 -15.21
C GLN A 264 -8.00 17.88 -15.15
N SER A 265 -7.86 18.69 -14.10
CA SER A 265 -6.70 19.59 -13.95
C SER A 265 -5.43 18.83 -13.55
N GLY A 266 -5.56 17.76 -12.76
CA GLY A 266 -4.42 17.12 -12.11
C GLY A 266 -3.78 17.98 -11.01
N GLU A 267 -4.42 19.09 -10.63
CA GLU A 267 -3.91 20.04 -9.64
C GLU A 267 -4.76 20.02 -8.37
N MET A 268 -4.08 20.20 -7.22
CA MET A 268 -4.74 20.32 -5.92
C MET A 268 -5.69 21.52 -5.88
N LEU A 269 -6.88 21.32 -5.32
CA LEU A 269 -7.87 22.38 -5.12
C LEU A 269 -8.12 22.58 -3.62
N LEU A 270 -7.94 23.81 -3.15
CA LEU A 270 -8.23 24.22 -1.77
C LEU A 270 -9.29 25.33 -1.81
N LEU A 271 -10.43 25.10 -1.16
CA LEU A 271 -11.51 26.09 -1.11
C LEU A 271 -12.20 26.09 0.25
N ASN A 272 -12.80 27.22 0.60
CA ASN A 272 -13.74 27.33 1.71
C ASN A 272 -15.14 27.20 1.16
N LEU A 273 -15.80 26.08 1.45
CA LEU A 273 -17.15 25.80 0.99
C LEU A 273 -18.14 26.72 1.69
N LYS A 274 -18.96 27.44 0.90
CA LYS A 274 -20.08 28.22 1.39
C LYS A 274 -21.38 27.63 0.88
N HIS A 275 -22.44 27.71 1.69
CA HIS A 275 -23.76 27.20 1.34
C HIS A 275 -24.36 27.84 0.06
N SER A 276 -23.84 29.01 -0.35
CA SER A 276 -24.21 29.74 -1.56
C SER A 276 -23.55 29.24 -2.86
N ASP A 277 -22.59 28.31 -2.79
CA ASP A 277 -21.85 27.86 -3.96
C ASP A 277 -22.69 26.92 -4.84
N ARG A 278 -22.47 26.95 -6.16
CA ARG A 278 -23.12 26.02 -7.11
C ARG A 278 -22.47 24.64 -6.99
N LEU A 279 -22.92 23.89 -6.00
CA LEU A 279 -22.42 22.56 -5.68
C LEU A 279 -23.30 21.44 -6.24
N SER A 280 -22.67 20.30 -6.52
CA SER A 280 -23.37 19.07 -6.92
C SER A 280 -24.27 18.55 -5.80
N ALA A 281 -25.21 17.65 -6.13
CA ALA A 281 -26.11 17.05 -5.14
C ALA A 281 -25.34 16.34 -4.01
N TYR A 282 -24.21 15.70 -4.33
CA TYR A 282 -23.35 15.04 -3.36
C TYR A 282 -22.66 16.04 -2.41
N GLU A 283 -22.09 17.13 -2.94
CA GLU A 283 -21.47 18.17 -2.11
C GLU A 283 -22.46 18.91 -1.22
N ARG A 284 -23.74 18.95 -1.61
CA ARG A 284 -24.81 19.45 -0.73
C ARG A 284 -25.13 18.51 0.41
N GLN A 285 -25.15 17.20 0.19
CA GLN A 285 -25.36 16.20 1.26
C GLN A 285 -24.27 16.27 2.34
N LEU A 286 -23.07 16.70 1.99
CA LEU A 286 -22.00 16.91 2.96
C LEU A 286 -22.32 18.03 3.97
N PHE A 287 -23.08 19.07 3.61
CA PHE A 287 -23.51 20.10 4.56
C PHE A 287 -24.50 19.55 5.60
N ASP A 288 -25.42 18.68 5.17
CA ASP A 288 -26.41 18.06 6.06
C ASP A 288 -25.75 17.18 7.14
N LEU A 289 -24.65 16.50 6.78
CA LEU A 289 -23.87 15.65 7.70
C LEU A 289 -23.08 16.47 8.73
N TRP A 290 -22.75 17.73 8.44
CA TRP A 290 -21.83 18.54 9.25
C TRP A 290 -22.46 19.78 9.90
N GLN A 291 -23.80 19.85 9.96
CA GLN A 291 -24.55 20.88 10.69
C GLN A 291 -24.16 22.34 10.33
N ASP A 292 -23.97 22.64 9.04
CA ASP A 292 -23.78 24.00 8.51
C ASP A 292 -22.54 24.79 9.01
N GLN A 293 -21.52 24.14 9.57
CA GLN A 293 -20.27 24.86 9.89
C GLN A 293 -19.47 25.22 8.62
N ILE A 294 -18.76 26.36 8.62
CA ILE A 294 -17.89 26.76 7.51
C ILE A 294 -16.70 25.80 7.44
N GLN A 295 -16.46 25.21 6.26
CA GLN A 295 -15.42 24.19 6.09
C GLN A 295 -14.42 24.53 5.01
N THR A 296 -13.16 24.26 5.32
CA THR A 296 -12.09 24.22 4.31
C THR A 296 -12.04 22.81 3.74
N LEU A 297 -12.16 22.70 2.43
CA LEU A 297 -12.05 21.46 1.67
C LEU A 297 -10.75 21.46 0.88
N CYS A 298 -9.96 20.43 1.08
CA CYS A 298 -8.73 20.15 0.33
C CYS A 298 -8.94 18.89 -0.52
N LEU A 299 -8.77 19.03 -1.83
CA LEU A 299 -8.85 17.93 -2.79
C LEU A 299 -7.47 17.71 -3.41
N LEU A 300 -6.96 16.50 -3.25
CA LEU A 300 -5.64 16.07 -3.69
C LEU A 300 -5.81 15.01 -4.79
N PRO A 301 -5.28 15.23 -6.00
CA PRO A 301 -5.39 14.25 -7.07
C PRO A 301 -4.52 13.03 -6.76
N LEU A 302 -5.06 11.84 -6.97
CA LEU A 302 -4.33 10.57 -6.86
C LEU A 302 -3.81 10.21 -8.26
N VAL A 303 -2.64 10.74 -8.60
CA VAL A 303 -2.02 10.56 -9.93
C VAL A 303 -0.90 9.53 -9.84
N PHE A 304 -0.93 8.55 -10.74
CA PHE A 304 0.17 7.61 -10.93
C PHE A 304 0.50 7.50 -12.42
N GLY A 305 1.75 7.82 -12.79
CA GLY A 305 2.15 7.96 -14.19
C GLY A 305 1.33 9.04 -14.92
N ASN A 306 0.67 8.67 -16.02
CA ASN A 306 -0.21 9.56 -16.79
C ASN A 306 -1.71 9.36 -16.49
N LYS A 307 -2.06 8.65 -15.41
CA LYS A 307 -3.45 8.34 -15.06
C LYS A 307 -3.81 8.95 -13.73
N THR A 308 -4.95 9.65 -13.69
CA THR A 308 -5.60 10.06 -12.45
C THR A 308 -6.52 8.94 -11.99
N LEU A 309 -6.15 8.25 -10.92
CA LEU A 309 -6.88 7.11 -10.37
C LEU A 309 -8.07 7.56 -9.52
N GLY A 310 -7.95 8.75 -8.93
CA GLY A 310 -8.87 9.19 -7.89
C GLY A 310 -8.60 10.60 -7.38
N VAL A 311 -9.36 10.98 -6.36
CA VAL A 311 -9.17 12.20 -5.58
C VAL A 311 -9.28 11.86 -4.10
N LEU A 312 -8.29 12.26 -3.31
CA LEU A 312 -8.37 12.28 -1.85
C LEU A 312 -8.97 13.62 -1.42
N LYS A 313 -10.08 13.57 -0.69
CA LYS A 313 -10.80 14.71 -0.14
C LYS A 313 -10.64 14.75 1.38
N LEU A 314 -10.22 15.92 1.86
CA LEU A 314 -10.00 16.19 3.27
C LEU A 314 -10.83 17.42 3.64
N ALA A 315 -11.72 17.30 4.62
CA ALA A 315 -12.57 18.40 5.07
C ALA A 315 -12.37 18.65 6.57
N GLN A 316 -12.33 19.93 6.95
CA GLN A 316 -12.24 20.33 8.35
C GLN A 316 -12.83 21.72 8.59
N CYS A 317 -13.36 21.94 9.79
CA CYS A 317 -13.90 23.23 10.23
C CYS A 317 -12.83 24.20 10.77
N GLN A 318 -11.59 23.74 11.00
CA GLN A 318 -10.50 24.55 11.55
C GLN A 318 -9.57 25.06 10.43
N PRO A 319 -9.36 26.39 10.31
CA PRO A 319 -8.57 26.97 9.22
C PRO A 319 -7.05 26.73 9.35
N ASP A 320 -6.52 26.45 10.55
CA ASP A 320 -5.07 26.39 10.79
C ASP A 320 -4.40 25.10 10.26
N ASN A 321 -5.18 24.08 9.92
CA ASN A 321 -4.64 22.77 9.57
C ASN A 321 -4.17 22.66 8.10
N PHE A 322 -4.68 23.51 7.21
CA PHE A 322 -4.29 23.57 5.79
C PHE A 322 -3.28 24.69 5.52
N ASN A 323 -2.21 24.74 6.32
CA ASN A 323 -1.08 25.63 6.05
C ASN A 323 -0.15 25.07 4.95
N ALA A 324 0.74 25.91 4.42
CA ALA A 324 1.62 25.53 3.31
C ALA A 324 2.58 24.36 3.62
N ALA A 325 2.94 24.15 4.89
CA ALA A 325 3.79 23.03 5.29
C ALA A 325 2.98 21.72 5.27
N ASN A 326 1.80 21.70 5.91
CA ASN A 326 0.93 20.54 5.95
C ASN A 326 0.45 20.12 4.56
N LEU A 327 0.11 21.08 3.69
CA LEU A 327 -0.31 20.79 2.31
C LEU A 327 0.77 20.07 1.51
N ARG A 328 2.07 20.40 1.70
CA ARG A 328 3.17 19.70 1.04
C ARG A 328 3.26 18.24 1.51
N VAL A 329 3.10 17.99 2.80
CA VAL A 329 3.13 16.62 3.34
C VAL A 329 1.91 15.83 2.86
N LEU A 330 0.72 16.43 2.86
CA LEU A 330 -0.50 15.81 2.36
C LEU A 330 -0.44 15.47 0.86
N GLN A 331 0.20 16.31 0.03
CA GLN A 331 0.47 16.01 -1.37
C GLN A 331 1.37 14.77 -1.52
N GLN A 332 2.47 14.70 -0.76
CA GLN A 332 3.35 13.52 -0.78
C GLN A 332 2.65 12.25 -0.26
N ILE A 333 1.72 12.39 0.68
CA ILE A 333 0.86 11.29 1.14
C ILE A 333 -0.07 10.85 -0.01
N ALA A 334 -0.74 11.78 -0.70
CA ALA A 334 -1.61 11.48 -1.82
C ALA A 334 -0.87 10.74 -2.96
N GLU A 335 0.36 11.13 -3.28
CA GLU A 335 1.20 10.43 -4.27
C GLU A 335 1.45 8.96 -3.87
N ARG A 336 1.74 8.69 -2.59
CA ARG A 336 1.96 7.32 -2.09
C ARG A 336 0.67 6.50 -2.07
N ILE A 337 -0.45 7.13 -1.72
CA ILE A 337 -1.78 6.52 -1.79
C ILE A 337 -2.11 6.16 -3.24
N ALA A 338 -1.78 7.00 -4.21
CA ALA A 338 -2.00 6.70 -5.63
C ALA A 338 -1.29 5.41 -6.06
N ILE A 339 -0.04 5.20 -5.63
CA ILE A 339 0.71 3.95 -5.87
C ILE A 339 -0.03 2.75 -5.26
N ALA A 340 -0.52 2.89 -4.03
CA ALA A 340 -1.26 1.85 -3.31
C ALA A 340 -2.53 1.43 -4.05
N VAL A 341 -3.30 2.43 -4.46
CA VAL A 341 -4.56 2.25 -5.17
C VAL A 341 -4.32 1.62 -6.54
N ASP A 342 -3.29 2.04 -7.27
CA ASP A 342 -2.92 1.40 -8.55
C ASP A 342 -2.59 -0.09 -8.34
N ASN A 343 -1.79 -0.41 -7.33
CA ASN A 343 -1.43 -1.79 -7.00
C ASN A 343 -2.65 -2.64 -6.62
N ALA A 344 -3.57 -2.09 -5.81
CA ALA A 344 -4.79 -2.78 -5.40
C ALA A 344 -5.72 -3.04 -6.59
N LEU A 345 -5.93 -2.03 -7.45
CA LEU A 345 -6.74 -2.15 -8.67
C LEU A 345 -6.12 -3.15 -9.66
N ALA A 346 -4.79 -3.10 -9.85
CA ALA A 346 -4.07 -4.04 -10.69
C ALA A 346 -4.19 -5.48 -10.16
N TYR A 347 -4.09 -5.68 -8.84
CA TYR A 347 -4.25 -7.00 -8.22
C TYR A 347 -5.68 -7.54 -8.38
N GLN A 348 -6.70 -6.70 -8.24
CA GLN A 348 -8.10 -7.07 -8.50
C GLN A 348 -8.31 -7.50 -9.96
N GLU A 349 -7.77 -6.74 -10.92
CA GLU A 349 -7.89 -7.07 -12.34
C GLU A 349 -7.15 -8.37 -12.69
N ILE A 350 -5.93 -8.57 -12.18
CA ILE A 350 -5.19 -9.82 -12.35
C ILE A 350 -5.98 -11.00 -11.77
N SER A 351 -6.56 -10.83 -10.59
CA SER A 351 -7.36 -11.89 -9.94
C SER A 351 -8.61 -12.23 -10.76
N ARG A 352 -9.32 -11.22 -11.26
CA ARG A 352 -10.48 -11.38 -12.15
C ARG A 352 -10.12 -12.06 -13.47
N LEU A 353 -9.03 -11.64 -14.12
CA LEU A 353 -8.54 -12.24 -15.35
C LEU A 353 -8.11 -13.69 -15.13
N LYS A 354 -7.46 -13.98 -14.00
CA LYS A 354 -7.09 -15.35 -13.62
C LYS A 354 -8.32 -16.24 -13.43
N GLU A 355 -9.36 -15.75 -12.75
CA GLU A 355 -10.63 -16.48 -12.61
C GLU A 355 -11.30 -16.72 -13.97
N SER A 356 -11.32 -15.70 -14.84
CA SER A 356 -11.84 -15.82 -16.21
C SER A 356 -11.05 -16.82 -17.04
N LEU A 357 -9.72 -16.80 -16.98
CA LEU A 357 -8.83 -17.74 -17.70
C LEU A 357 -8.96 -19.18 -17.19
N VAL A 358 -9.20 -19.36 -15.88
CA VAL A 358 -9.51 -20.68 -15.31
C VAL A 358 -10.86 -21.16 -15.83
N HIS A 359 -11.87 -20.29 -15.85
CA HIS A 359 -13.19 -20.61 -16.40
C HIS A 359 -13.15 -20.92 -17.90
N GLU A 360 -12.34 -20.17 -18.66
CA GLU A 360 -12.14 -20.38 -20.10
C GLU A 360 -11.32 -21.64 -20.39
N ASN A 361 -10.27 -21.94 -19.62
CA ASN A 361 -9.56 -23.22 -19.73
C ASN A 361 -10.46 -24.40 -19.43
N LEU A 362 -11.33 -24.29 -18.41
CA LEU A 362 -12.35 -25.29 -18.14
C LEU A 362 -13.30 -25.44 -19.34
N TYR A 363 -13.77 -24.33 -19.92
CA TYR A 363 -14.65 -24.33 -21.08
C TYR A 363 -14.01 -24.85 -22.38
N LEU A 364 -12.75 -24.53 -22.65
CA LEU A 364 -12.00 -25.03 -23.82
C LEU A 364 -11.63 -26.51 -23.65
N THR A 365 -11.28 -26.93 -22.44
CA THR A 365 -11.13 -28.35 -22.09
C THR A 365 -12.47 -29.08 -22.30
N GLU A 366 -13.60 -28.43 -22.01
CA GLU A 366 -14.94 -28.95 -22.30
C GLU A 366 -15.24 -29.02 -23.82
N GLN A 367 -14.84 -28.04 -24.64
CA GLN A 367 -15.04 -28.07 -26.11
C GLN A 367 -14.18 -29.15 -26.80
N ILE A 368 -12.91 -29.30 -26.40
CA ILE A 368 -12.04 -30.38 -26.90
C ILE A 368 -12.60 -31.75 -26.51
N ASN A 369 -13.23 -31.85 -25.33
CA ASN A 369 -13.89 -33.06 -24.85
C ASN A 369 -15.39 -33.15 -25.24
N GLY A 370 -15.92 -32.21 -26.02
CA GLY A 370 -17.35 -32.10 -26.35
C GLY A 370 -17.66 -32.31 -27.83
N ASN A 371 -16.72 -32.02 -28.72
CA ASN A 371 -16.92 -32.15 -30.17
C ASN A 371 -16.61 -33.57 -30.67
N ASN A 372 -17.56 -34.50 -30.52
CA ASN A 372 -17.78 -35.64 -31.43
C ASN A 372 -19.11 -36.34 -31.09
N PRO A 373 -20.21 -36.03 -31.81
CA PRO A 373 -21.53 -36.59 -31.52
C PRO A 373 -21.77 -38.03 -31.99
N ASP A 374 -20.87 -38.66 -32.76
CA ASP A 374 -21.09 -39.99 -33.34
C ASP A 374 -19.94 -40.95 -33.01
N PHE A 375 -20.02 -41.74 -31.92
CA PHE A 375 -19.14 -42.89 -31.58
C PHE A 375 -17.62 -42.76 -31.88
N GLY A 376 -17.09 -41.54 -32.04
CA GLY A 376 -15.85 -41.29 -32.80
C GLY A 376 -14.57 -41.68 -32.07
N GLU A 377 -14.68 -42.02 -30.78
CA GLU A 377 -13.55 -42.39 -29.93
C GLU A 377 -13.58 -43.86 -29.49
N ILE A 378 -14.70 -44.57 -29.60
CA ILE A 378 -14.79 -45.99 -29.22
C ILE A 378 -14.42 -46.85 -30.43
N VAL A 379 -13.17 -47.30 -30.45
CA VAL A 379 -12.64 -48.18 -31.50
C VAL A 379 -12.76 -49.64 -31.07
N GLY A 380 -13.68 -50.36 -31.69
CA GLY A 380 -13.86 -51.80 -31.52
C GLY A 380 -15.16 -52.30 -32.14
N ARG A 381 -15.11 -53.38 -32.91
CA ARG A 381 -16.28 -54.03 -33.55
C ARG A 381 -16.44 -55.50 -33.13
N SER A 382 -15.68 -55.96 -32.13
CA SER A 382 -15.83 -57.30 -31.58
C SER A 382 -17.27 -57.54 -31.09
N VAL A 383 -17.73 -58.79 -31.22
CA VAL A 383 -19.06 -59.20 -30.74
C VAL A 383 -19.23 -58.91 -29.25
N VAL A 384 -18.14 -59.06 -28.49
CA VAL A 384 -18.07 -58.79 -27.07
C VAL A 384 -18.24 -57.29 -26.77
N MET A 385 -17.56 -56.40 -27.50
CA MET A 385 -17.74 -54.96 -27.33
C MET A 385 -19.13 -54.49 -27.78
N SER A 386 -19.71 -55.11 -28.83
CA SER A 386 -21.07 -54.82 -29.26
C SER A 386 -22.11 -55.13 -28.18
N ALA A 387 -21.91 -56.19 -27.39
CA ALA A 387 -22.77 -56.51 -26.25
C ALA A 387 -22.70 -55.43 -25.16
N VAL A 388 -21.51 -54.91 -24.86
CA VAL A 388 -21.32 -53.79 -23.92
C VAL A 388 -22.02 -52.53 -24.43
N LEU A 389 -21.88 -52.19 -25.72
CA LEU A 389 -22.54 -51.02 -26.30
C LEU A 389 -24.08 -51.12 -26.26
N LYS A 390 -24.65 -52.31 -26.44
CA LYS A 390 -26.10 -52.52 -26.25
C LYS A 390 -26.54 -52.29 -24.80
N GLN A 391 -25.73 -52.68 -23.81
CA GLN A 391 -26.00 -52.38 -22.40
C GLN A 391 -25.93 -50.87 -22.14
N VAL A 392 -24.96 -50.18 -22.75
CA VAL A 392 -24.84 -48.72 -22.70
C VAL A 392 -26.09 -48.03 -23.26
N GLU A 393 -26.56 -48.42 -24.44
CA GLU A 393 -27.79 -47.88 -25.04
C GLU A 393 -29.04 -48.11 -24.16
N MET A 394 -29.10 -49.26 -23.50
CA MET A 394 -30.21 -49.61 -22.61
C MET A 394 -30.20 -48.72 -21.36
N VAL A 395 -29.04 -48.58 -20.70
CA VAL A 395 -28.93 -47.83 -19.45
C VAL A 395 -28.93 -46.32 -19.64
N ALA A 396 -28.50 -45.83 -20.81
CA ALA A 396 -28.45 -44.41 -21.09
C ALA A 396 -29.82 -43.72 -20.94
N LYS A 397 -30.91 -44.42 -21.30
CA LYS A 397 -32.30 -43.94 -21.20
C LYS A 397 -32.88 -43.92 -19.77
N SER A 398 -32.13 -44.41 -18.79
CA SER A 398 -32.54 -44.46 -17.38
C SER A 398 -31.64 -43.56 -16.55
N ASP A 399 -32.18 -42.96 -15.49
CA ASP A 399 -31.41 -42.16 -14.51
C ASP A 399 -30.76 -43.01 -13.40
N CYS A 400 -30.73 -44.34 -13.56
CA CYS A 400 -30.09 -45.22 -12.57
C CYS A 400 -28.57 -45.03 -12.50
N SER A 401 -28.01 -45.37 -11.33
CA SER A 401 -26.55 -45.40 -11.12
C SER A 401 -25.93 -46.54 -11.92
N VAL A 402 -24.83 -46.25 -12.61
CA VAL A 402 -24.11 -47.23 -13.43
C VAL A 402 -22.74 -47.50 -12.83
N LEU A 403 -22.39 -48.77 -12.65
CA LEU A 403 -21.08 -49.19 -12.18
C LEU A 403 -20.30 -49.85 -13.32
N ILE A 404 -19.22 -49.23 -13.76
CA ILE A 404 -18.35 -49.73 -14.83
C ILE A 404 -17.17 -50.48 -14.20
N LEU A 405 -17.09 -51.76 -14.49
CA LEU A 405 -16.02 -52.65 -14.01
C LEU A 405 -15.08 -52.96 -15.17
N GLY A 406 -13.77 -52.85 -14.94
CA GLY A 406 -12.79 -53.25 -15.95
C GLY A 406 -11.36 -52.85 -15.60
N GLU A 407 -10.39 -53.50 -16.23
CA GLU A 407 -8.97 -53.23 -15.99
C GLU A 407 -8.55 -51.81 -16.39
N THR A 408 -7.42 -51.34 -15.87
CA THR A 408 -6.85 -50.05 -16.24
C THR A 408 -6.56 -50.01 -17.74
N GLY A 409 -6.89 -48.90 -18.41
CA GLY A 409 -6.66 -48.73 -19.84
C GLY A 409 -7.67 -49.42 -20.77
N THR A 410 -8.76 -50.01 -20.26
CA THR A 410 -9.79 -50.66 -21.10
C THR A 410 -10.80 -49.70 -21.75
N GLY A 411 -10.73 -48.39 -21.43
CA GLY A 411 -11.60 -47.36 -21.99
C GLY A 411 -12.84 -47.02 -21.15
N LYS A 412 -12.80 -47.23 -19.83
CA LYS A 412 -13.93 -46.95 -18.90
C LYS A 412 -14.49 -45.52 -19.05
N GLU A 413 -13.62 -44.52 -19.19
CA GLU A 413 -14.04 -43.13 -19.39
C GLU A 413 -14.82 -42.92 -20.70
N LEU A 414 -14.44 -43.61 -21.78
CA LEU A 414 -15.14 -43.52 -23.07
C LEU A 414 -16.55 -44.11 -22.98
N ILE A 415 -16.70 -45.22 -22.25
CA ILE A 415 -18.00 -45.84 -21.98
C ILE A 415 -18.86 -44.92 -21.10
N ALA A 416 -18.29 -44.31 -20.06
CA ALA A 416 -19.00 -43.34 -19.22
C ALA A 416 -19.52 -42.14 -20.02
N ARG A 417 -18.68 -41.60 -20.92
CA ARG A 417 -19.07 -40.51 -21.83
C ARG A 417 -20.16 -40.95 -22.80
N ALA A 418 -20.09 -42.16 -23.34
CA ALA A 418 -21.14 -42.71 -24.20
C ALA A 418 -22.49 -42.83 -23.49
N ILE A 419 -22.50 -43.29 -22.23
CA ILE A 419 -23.72 -43.36 -21.41
C ILE A 419 -24.33 -41.95 -21.24
N HIS A 420 -23.50 -40.95 -20.92
CA HIS A 420 -23.97 -39.57 -20.75
C HIS A 420 -24.53 -38.97 -22.06
N ASN A 421 -23.81 -39.10 -23.16
CA ASN A 421 -24.21 -38.55 -24.46
C ASN A 421 -25.51 -39.16 -25.01
N LEU A 422 -25.78 -40.42 -24.68
CA LEU A 422 -27.00 -41.13 -25.09
C LEU A 422 -28.17 -40.93 -24.10
N SER A 423 -27.97 -40.18 -23.02
CA SER A 423 -28.98 -39.97 -21.98
C SER A 423 -29.87 -38.76 -22.24
N GLU A 424 -30.97 -38.67 -21.50
CA GLU A 424 -31.81 -37.47 -21.47
C GLU A 424 -31.08 -36.24 -20.89
N ARG A 425 -29.98 -36.47 -20.15
CA ARG A 425 -29.12 -35.43 -19.57
C ARG A 425 -27.93 -35.06 -20.47
N ARG A 426 -27.91 -35.47 -21.74
CA ARG A 426 -26.81 -35.18 -22.68
C ARG A 426 -26.54 -33.69 -22.91
N ASP A 427 -27.56 -32.85 -22.74
CA ASP A 427 -27.48 -31.40 -22.88
C ASP A 427 -27.10 -30.72 -21.55
N GLN A 428 -26.93 -31.51 -20.48
CA GLN A 428 -26.52 -31.09 -19.14
C GLN A 428 -25.06 -31.43 -18.90
N ARG A 429 -24.45 -30.85 -17.86
CA ARG A 429 -23.03 -31.01 -17.58
C ARG A 429 -22.67 -32.45 -17.15
N MET A 430 -21.60 -33.02 -17.72
CA MET A 430 -20.91 -34.19 -17.17
C MET A 430 -19.68 -33.75 -16.39
N VAL A 431 -19.70 -33.86 -15.07
CA VAL A 431 -18.56 -33.56 -14.21
C VAL A 431 -17.76 -34.83 -13.98
N LYS A 432 -16.46 -34.81 -14.28
CA LYS A 432 -15.55 -35.95 -14.11
C LYS A 432 -14.63 -35.74 -12.92
N MET A 433 -14.37 -36.81 -12.17
CA MET A 433 -13.44 -36.82 -11.06
C MET A 433 -12.75 -38.17 -10.96
N ASN A 434 -11.42 -38.16 -10.86
CA ASN A 434 -10.64 -39.36 -10.57
C ASN A 434 -10.29 -39.38 -9.08
N CYS A 435 -10.70 -40.42 -8.37
CA CYS A 435 -10.55 -40.54 -6.93
C CYS A 435 -9.13 -40.93 -6.47
N ALA A 436 -8.26 -41.43 -7.36
CA ALA A 436 -6.92 -41.89 -7.02
C ALA A 436 -5.83 -40.83 -7.07
N VAL A 437 -6.11 -39.67 -7.68
CA VAL A 437 -5.10 -38.63 -7.96
C VAL A 437 -4.90 -37.65 -6.79
N MET A 438 -5.74 -37.70 -5.75
CA MET A 438 -5.76 -36.68 -4.69
C MET A 438 -5.56 -37.25 -3.27
N PRO A 439 -4.84 -36.52 -2.38
CA PRO A 439 -4.80 -36.82 -0.95
C PRO A 439 -6.19 -36.73 -0.29
N THR A 440 -6.46 -37.56 0.72
CA THR A 440 -7.78 -37.74 1.37
C THR A 440 -8.49 -36.43 1.76
N GLY A 441 -7.78 -35.46 2.35
CA GLY A 441 -8.39 -34.18 2.77
C GLY A 441 -8.74 -33.24 1.61
N LEU A 442 -8.03 -33.32 0.49
CA LEU A 442 -8.34 -32.57 -0.73
C LEU A 442 -9.49 -33.22 -1.50
N LEU A 443 -9.60 -34.55 -1.44
CA LEU A 443 -10.67 -35.31 -2.07
C LEU A 443 -12.05 -34.90 -1.53
N GLU A 444 -12.17 -34.75 -0.21
CA GLU A 444 -13.40 -34.29 0.45
C GLU A 444 -13.79 -32.88 0.01
N SER A 445 -12.80 -31.97 -0.03
CA SER A 445 -12.99 -30.58 -0.44
C SER A 445 -13.39 -30.44 -1.91
N ASP A 446 -12.85 -31.27 -2.81
CA ASP A 446 -13.25 -31.24 -4.23
C ASP A 446 -14.64 -31.85 -4.44
N LEU A 447 -14.98 -32.97 -3.76
CA LEU A 447 -16.30 -33.61 -3.87
C LEU A 447 -17.43 -32.71 -3.34
N PHE A 448 -17.31 -32.24 -2.11
CA PHE A 448 -18.38 -31.57 -1.37
C PHE A 448 -18.22 -30.05 -1.28
N GLY A 449 -17.09 -29.49 -1.71
CA GLY A 449 -16.82 -28.06 -1.54
C GLY A 449 -16.50 -27.70 -0.09
N HIS A 450 -16.12 -26.44 0.14
CA HIS A 450 -15.74 -25.98 1.47
C HIS A 450 -16.15 -24.53 1.72
N GLU A 451 -16.44 -24.23 2.99
CA GLU A 451 -16.66 -22.87 3.46
C GLU A 451 -15.32 -22.19 3.80
N LYS A 452 -15.33 -20.84 3.80
CA LYS A 452 -14.16 -20.04 4.17
C LYS A 452 -13.72 -20.39 5.61
N GLY A 453 -12.43 -20.67 5.80
CA GLY A 453 -11.85 -21.00 7.11
C GLY A 453 -12.05 -22.44 7.57
N SER A 454 -12.56 -23.34 6.72
CA SER A 454 -12.78 -24.76 7.04
C SER A 454 -11.50 -25.58 7.27
N PHE A 455 -10.35 -25.15 6.74
CA PHE A 455 -9.02 -25.73 6.99
C PHE A 455 -7.91 -24.69 6.74
N THR A 456 -6.66 -25.00 7.13
CA THR A 456 -5.52 -24.11 6.93
C THR A 456 -5.23 -23.92 5.43
N GLY A 457 -5.56 -22.72 4.92
CA GLY A 457 -5.46 -22.36 3.49
C GLY A 457 -6.79 -22.10 2.79
N ALA A 458 -7.93 -22.36 3.44
CA ALA A 458 -9.28 -22.08 2.91
C ALA A 458 -9.62 -20.56 2.98
N THR A 459 -8.98 -19.76 2.13
CA THR A 459 -9.15 -18.29 2.08
C THR A 459 -10.51 -17.86 1.50
N ASN A 460 -11.07 -18.65 0.57
CA ASN A 460 -12.35 -18.41 -0.09
C ASN A 460 -13.25 -19.65 -0.01
N GLN A 461 -14.56 -19.46 -0.18
CA GLN A 461 -15.52 -20.55 -0.35
C GLN A 461 -15.37 -21.20 -1.73
N ARG A 462 -15.50 -22.52 -1.83
CA ARG A 462 -15.42 -23.26 -3.11
C ARG A 462 -16.58 -24.24 -3.26
N MET A 463 -17.22 -24.23 -4.43
CA MET A 463 -18.25 -25.21 -4.81
C MET A 463 -17.64 -26.58 -5.10
N GLY A 464 -18.31 -27.64 -4.65
CA GLY A 464 -17.89 -29.03 -4.86
C GLY A 464 -18.36 -29.62 -6.20
N ARG A 465 -17.82 -30.77 -6.57
CA ARG A 465 -18.20 -31.51 -7.79
C ARG A 465 -19.67 -31.91 -7.81
N PHE A 466 -20.26 -32.24 -6.66
CA PHE A 466 -21.70 -32.53 -6.58
C PHE A 466 -22.56 -31.32 -6.90
N GLU A 467 -22.18 -30.13 -6.42
CA GLU A 467 -22.87 -28.86 -6.69
C GLU A 467 -22.72 -28.48 -8.18
N LEU A 468 -21.53 -28.66 -8.74
CA LEU A 468 -21.26 -28.41 -10.17
C LEU A 468 -21.97 -29.38 -11.12
N ALA A 469 -22.35 -30.56 -10.62
CA ALA A 469 -23.03 -31.61 -11.37
C ALA A 469 -24.55 -31.57 -11.20
N ASP A 470 -25.11 -30.57 -10.52
CA ASP A 470 -26.56 -30.44 -10.32
C ASP A 470 -27.30 -30.46 -11.66
N LYS A 471 -28.37 -31.27 -11.73
CA LYS A 471 -29.16 -31.61 -12.94
C LYS A 471 -28.37 -32.35 -14.03
N GLY A 472 -27.09 -32.62 -13.81
CA GLY A 472 -26.18 -33.25 -14.75
C GLY A 472 -25.83 -34.69 -14.39
N THR A 473 -24.63 -35.11 -14.81
CA THR A 473 -24.04 -36.42 -14.53
C THR A 473 -22.70 -36.26 -13.83
N LEU A 474 -22.47 -36.99 -12.73
CA LEU A 474 -21.16 -37.09 -12.08
C LEU A 474 -20.52 -38.43 -12.42
N PHE A 475 -19.32 -38.38 -12.98
CA PHE A 475 -18.48 -39.53 -13.26
C PHE A 475 -17.36 -39.63 -12.23
N LEU A 476 -17.41 -40.69 -11.41
CA LEU A 476 -16.37 -41.03 -10.45
C LEU A 476 -15.52 -42.16 -11.02
N ASP A 477 -14.29 -41.85 -11.43
CA ASP A 477 -13.31 -42.85 -11.81
C ASP A 477 -12.51 -43.31 -10.60
N GLU A 478 -12.20 -44.60 -10.58
CA GLU A 478 -11.52 -45.29 -9.48
C GLU A 478 -12.25 -45.14 -8.13
N VAL A 479 -13.57 -45.35 -8.11
CA VAL A 479 -14.41 -45.25 -6.89
C VAL A 479 -13.96 -46.18 -5.75
N GLY A 480 -13.20 -47.24 -6.06
CA GLY A 480 -12.59 -48.12 -5.07
C GLY A 480 -11.47 -47.46 -4.24
N GLU A 481 -10.92 -46.34 -4.70
CA GLU A 481 -9.89 -45.58 -3.98
C GLU A 481 -10.49 -44.56 -3.00
N ILE A 482 -11.81 -44.49 -2.87
CA ILE A 482 -12.46 -43.57 -1.92
C ILE A 482 -12.20 -44.04 -0.48
N PRO A 483 -11.58 -43.19 0.37
CA PRO A 483 -11.35 -43.49 1.78
C PRO A 483 -12.63 -43.83 2.54
N VAL A 484 -12.55 -44.80 3.47
CA VAL A 484 -13.70 -45.32 4.24
C VAL A 484 -14.44 -44.21 4.99
N GLU A 485 -13.74 -43.16 5.41
CA GLU A 485 -14.28 -42.02 6.13
C GLU A 485 -15.24 -41.17 5.27
N LEU A 486 -15.06 -41.16 3.95
CA LEU A 486 -15.88 -40.38 3.01
C LEU A 486 -17.06 -41.18 2.44
N GLN A 487 -17.02 -42.50 2.52
CA GLN A 487 -18.09 -43.38 2.04
C GLN A 487 -19.47 -43.08 2.66
N PRO A 488 -19.62 -42.75 3.97
CA PRO A 488 -20.91 -42.35 4.54
C PRO A 488 -21.46 -41.05 3.96
N LYS A 489 -20.61 -40.06 3.68
CA LYS A 489 -21.05 -38.78 3.08
C LYS A 489 -21.49 -38.99 1.63
N LEU A 490 -20.76 -39.82 0.88
CA LEU A 490 -21.15 -40.20 -0.47
C LEU A 490 -22.49 -40.95 -0.47
N LEU A 491 -22.69 -41.88 0.46
CA LEU A 491 -23.96 -42.59 0.61
C LEU A 491 -25.12 -41.62 0.90
N ARG A 492 -24.90 -40.63 1.77
CA ARG A 492 -25.91 -39.61 2.10
C ARG A 492 -26.36 -38.83 0.86
N VAL A 493 -25.43 -38.37 0.03
CA VAL A 493 -25.78 -37.71 -1.25
C VAL A 493 -26.60 -38.63 -2.14
N LEU A 494 -26.20 -39.91 -2.26
CA LEU A 494 -26.87 -40.85 -3.16
C LEU A 494 -28.24 -41.30 -2.68
N GLN A 495 -28.51 -41.24 -1.37
CA GLN A 495 -29.79 -41.61 -0.77
C GLN A 495 -30.72 -40.41 -0.63
N GLU A 496 -30.24 -39.34 0.01
CA GLU A 496 -31.02 -38.17 0.40
C GLU A 496 -31.03 -37.07 -0.67
N ARG A 497 -30.14 -37.15 -1.68
CA ARG A 497 -29.92 -36.08 -2.68
C ARG A 497 -29.52 -34.75 -2.04
N GLU A 498 -28.86 -34.83 -0.89
CA GLU A 498 -28.46 -33.68 -0.09
C GLU A 498 -27.06 -33.87 0.51
N PHE A 499 -26.33 -32.79 0.69
CA PHE A 499 -25.06 -32.78 1.44
C PHE A 499 -24.76 -31.43 2.09
N GLU A 500 -23.71 -31.42 2.90
CA GLU A 500 -23.19 -30.22 3.57
C GLU A 500 -21.74 -30.00 3.12
N ARG A 501 -21.36 -28.73 2.93
CA ARG A 501 -19.97 -28.37 2.61
C ARG A 501 -19.04 -28.61 3.79
N VAL A 502 -17.76 -28.82 3.51
CA VAL A 502 -16.76 -28.98 4.58
C VAL A 502 -16.68 -27.69 5.42
N GLY A 503 -16.91 -27.82 6.72
CA GLY A 503 -16.92 -26.71 7.68
C GLY A 503 -18.22 -25.88 7.69
N GLY A 504 -19.23 -26.26 6.92
CA GLY A 504 -20.54 -25.60 6.88
C GLY A 504 -21.66 -26.52 7.36
N ASN A 505 -22.75 -25.94 7.87
CA ASN A 505 -23.94 -26.67 8.32
C ASN A 505 -25.14 -26.49 7.37
N LYS A 506 -24.91 -25.86 6.21
CA LYS A 506 -25.95 -25.61 5.22
C LYS A 506 -26.16 -26.86 4.36
N VAL A 507 -27.36 -27.41 4.42
CA VAL A 507 -27.78 -28.51 3.55
C VAL A 507 -28.04 -27.99 2.14
N ILE A 508 -27.46 -28.67 1.15
CA ILE A 508 -27.56 -28.36 -0.28
C ILE A 508 -28.19 -29.56 -0.97
N SER A 509 -29.35 -29.36 -1.62
CA SER A 509 -30.01 -30.38 -2.43
C SER A 509 -29.46 -30.38 -3.86
N VAL A 510 -29.23 -31.57 -4.41
CA VAL A 510 -28.67 -31.77 -5.76
C VAL A 510 -29.34 -32.95 -6.49
N ASP A 511 -29.64 -32.78 -7.78
CA ASP A 511 -30.15 -33.84 -8.66
C ASP A 511 -29.06 -34.33 -9.61
N VAL A 512 -28.26 -35.30 -9.18
CA VAL A 512 -27.11 -35.80 -9.93
C VAL A 512 -27.30 -37.26 -10.33
N ARG A 513 -27.08 -37.57 -11.62
CA ARG A 513 -26.96 -38.95 -12.09
C ARG A 513 -25.53 -39.43 -11.87
N LEU A 514 -25.35 -40.57 -11.22
CA LEU A 514 -24.02 -41.10 -10.94
C LEU A 514 -23.59 -42.18 -11.94
N ILE A 515 -22.38 -42.06 -12.46
CA ILE A 515 -21.64 -43.12 -13.15
C ILE A 515 -20.35 -43.35 -12.37
N ALA A 516 -20.13 -44.56 -11.85
CA ALA A 516 -18.92 -44.92 -11.13
C ALA A 516 -18.10 -45.93 -11.93
N ALA A 517 -16.78 -45.85 -11.88
CA ALA A 517 -15.87 -46.78 -12.53
C ALA A 517 -14.80 -47.28 -11.54
N THR A 518 -14.39 -48.54 -11.68
CA THR A 518 -13.28 -49.11 -10.89
C THR A 518 -12.64 -50.32 -11.58
N ASN A 519 -11.37 -50.54 -11.28
CA ASN A 519 -10.63 -51.76 -11.61
C ASN A 519 -10.51 -52.72 -10.40
N ARG A 520 -10.90 -52.30 -9.19
CA ARG A 520 -10.85 -53.10 -7.97
C ARG A 520 -12.12 -53.92 -7.79
N ASP A 521 -11.97 -55.09 -7.17
CA ASP A 521 -13.10 -55.93 -6.79
C ASP A 521 -13.78 -55.38 -5.53
N LEU A 522 -14.85 -54.60 -5.74
CA LEU A 522 -15.62 -54.02 -4.63
C LEU A 522 -16.30 -55.08 -3.76
N GLN A 523 -16.63 -56.27 -4.28
CA GLN A 523 -17.23 -57.33 -3.47
C GLN A 523 -16.22 -57.89 -2.47
N GLN A 524 -14.99 -58.11 -2.92
CA GLN A 524 -13.89 -58.51 -2.05
C GLN A 524 -13.57 -57.43 -1.01
N MET A 525 -13.52 -56.15 -1.41
CA MET A 525 -13.30 -55.03 -0.47
C MET A 525 -14.41 -54.90 0.58
N VAL A 526 -15.66 -55.27 0.26
CA VAL A 526 -16.75 -55.36 1.24
C VAL A 526 -16.50 -56.49 2.24
N ALA A 527 -16.03 -57.66 1.76
CA ALA A 527 -15.65 -58.77 2.64
C ALA A 527 -14.50 -58.38 3.58
N ASP A 528 -13.53 -57.62 3.06
CA ASP A 528 -12.34 -57.14 3.78
C ASP A 528 -12.61 -55.89 4.64
N ARG A 529 -13.84 -55.37 4.66
CA ARG A 529 -14.28 -54.15 5.37
C ARG A 529 -13.59 -52.85 4.94
N GLU A 530 -12.98 -52.83 3.76
CA GLU A 530 -12.41 -51.64 3.13
C GLU A 530 -13.45 -50.83 2.34
N PHE A 531 -14.61 -51.42 2.06
CA PHE A 531 -15.72 -50.75 1.40
C PHE A 531 -17.04 -51.08 2.08
N ARG A 532 -17.89 -50.08 2.28
CA ARG A 532 -19.18 -50.29 2.95
C ARG A 532 -20.17 -50.99 2.02
N SER A 533 -20.85 -52.00 2.57
CA SER A 533 -21.83 -52.80 1.83
C SER A 533 -23.02 -51.97 1.34
N ASP A 534 -23.50 -51.02 2.13
CA ASP A 534 -24.63 -50.14 1.80
C ASP A 534 -24.33 -49.22 0.60
N LEU A 535 -23.12 -48.65 0.56
CA LEU A 535 -22.63 -47.89 -0.59
C LEU A 535 -22.47 -48.77 -1.83
N PHE A 536 -21.90 -49.97 -1.68
CA PHE A 536 -21.73 -50.90 -2.80
C PHE A 536 -23.06 -51.20 -3.50
N TYR A 537 -24.11 -51.54 -2.75
CA TYR A 537 -25.42 -51.83 -3.33
C TYR A 537 -26.07 -50.61 -3.98
N ARG A 538 -25.77 -49.39 -3.51
CA ARG A 538 -26.29 -48.14 -4.12
C ARG A 538 -25.56 -47.78 -5.41
N LEU A 539 -24.28 -48.12 -5.54
CA LEU A 539 -23.49 -47.94 -6.75
C LEU A 539 -23.78 -49.03 -7.79
N ASN A 540 -23.91 -50.28 -7.35
CA ASN A 540 -24.07 -51.46 -8.17
C ASN A 540 -25.52 -51.69 -8.64
N VAL A 541 -26.20 -50.64 -9.12
CA VAL A 541 -27.58 -50.73 -9.63
C VAL A 541 -27.61 -51.28 -11.05
N PHE A 542 -26.67 -50.86 -11.90
CA PHE A 542 -26.50 -51.40 -13.25
C PHE A 542 -25.00 -51.62 -13.53
N PRO A 543 -24.46 -52.83 -13.32
CA PRO A 543 -23.07 -53.12 -13.60
C PRO A 543 -22.83 -53.34 -15.10
N ILE A 544 -21.79 -52.70 -15.64
CA ILE A 544 -21.27 -52.92 -16.99
C ILE A 544 -19.84 -53.39 -16.87
N VAL A 545 -19.57 -54.63 -17.30
CA VAL A 545 -18.22 -55.21 -17.30
C VAL A 545 -17.59 -54.96 -18.67
N ILE A 546 -16.49 -54.20 -18.70
CA ILE A 546 -15.70 -53.98 -19.90
C ILE A 546 -14.63 -55.08 -19.99
N PRO A 547 -14.60 -55.86 -21.07
CA PRO A 547 -13.63 -56.92 -21.22
C PRO A 547 -12.22 -56.37 -21.41
N PRO A 548 -11.21 -57.01 -20.79
CA PRO A 548 -9.81 -56.68 -20.99
C PRO A 548 -9.41 -56.91 -22.46
N LEU A 549 -8.35 -56.24 -22.91
CA LEU A 549 -7.95 -56.28 -24.32
C LEU A 549 -7.62 -57.70 -24.81
N ARG A 550 -7.14 -58.57 -23.92
CA ARG A 550 -6.86 -60.00 -24.20
C ARG A 550 -8.09 -60.82 -24.58
N GLU A 551 -9.29 -60.39 -24.19
CA GLU A 551 -10.57 -61.07 -24.49
C GLU A 551 -11.26 -60.52 -25.75
N ARG A 552 -10.65 -59.51 -26.40
CA ARG A 552 -11.12 -58.89 -27.65
C ARG A 552 -9.98 -58.67 -28.66
N PRO A 553 -9.28 -59.74 -29.08
CA PRO A 553 -8.13 -59.62 -29.98
C PRO A 553 -8.49 -59.02 -31.35
N GLU A 554 -9.74 -59.11 -31.79
CA GLU A 554 -10.24 -58.55 -33.06
C GLU A 554 -10.21 -57.02 -33.10
N ASP A 555 -10.23 -56.37 -31.93
CA ASP A 555 -10.20 -54.90 -31.82
C ASP A 555 -8.77 -54.35 -31.86
N ILE A 556 -7.76 -55.19 -31.58
CA ILE A 556 -6.33 -54.78 -31.50
C ILE A 556 -5.85 -54.12 -32.81
N PRO A 557 -6.09 -54.68 -34.02
CA PRO A 557 -5.61 -54.06 -35.26
C PRO A 557 -6.22 -52.68 -35.52
N GLN A 558 -7.46 -52.44 -35.10
CA GLN A 558 -8.12 -51.15 -35.25
C GLN A 558 -7.61 -50.14 -34.22
N LEU A 559 -7.42 -50.57 -32.97
CA LEU A 559 -6.86 -49.75 -31.90
C LEU A 559 -5.44 -49.28 -32.21
N VAL A 560 -4.57 -50.16 -32.74
CA VAL A 560 -3.20 -49.79 -33.13
C VAL A 560 -3.21 -48.72 -34.23
N LYS A 561 -4.06 -48.87 -35.25
CA LYS A 561 -4.20 -47.86 -36.32
C LYS A 561 -4.70 -46.52 -35.78
N PHE A 562 -5.69 -46.55 -34.88
CA PHE A 562 -6.24 -45.34 -34.28
C PHE A 562 -5.21 -44.62 -33.40
N LEU A 563 -4.51 -45.34 -32.51
CA LEU A 563 -3.52 -44.77 -31.61
C LEU A 563 -2.30 -44.22 -32.36
N THR A 564 -1.82 -44.92 -33.40
CA THR A 564 -0.72 -44.42 -34.25
C THR A 564 -1.10 -43.19 -35.06
N TYR A 565 -2.35 -43.08 -35.51
CA TYR A 565 -2.87 -41.88 -36.16
C TYR A 565 -3.00 -40.70 -35.17
N LYS A 566 -3.55 -40.96 -33.97
CA LYS A 566 -3.72 -39.94 -32.93
C LYS A 566 -2.38 -39.34 -32.47
N ASN A 567 -1.35 -40.16 -32.26
CA ASN A 567 -0.04 -39.66 -31.83
C ASN A 567 0.66 -38.80 -32.88
N ARG A 568 0.50 -39.12 -34.18
CA ARG A 568 1.04 -38.29 -35.27
C ARG A 568 0.38 -36.91 -35.37
N ALA A 569 -0.92 -36.82 -35.07
CA ALA A 569 -1.63 -35.54 -35.06
C ALA A 569 -1.25 -34.65 -33.86
N SER A 570 -0.88 -35.24 -32.72
CA SER A 570 -0.39 -34.50 -31.54
C SER A 570 1.00 -33.88 -31.75
N ASP A 571 1.89 -34.56 -32.49
CA ASP A 571 3.25 -34.07 -32.78
C ASP A 571 3.27 -32.85 -33.73
N GLU A 572 2.31 -32.74 -34.67
CA GLU A 572 2.20 -31.57 -35.56
C GLU A 572 1.71 -30.29 -34.83
N VAL A 573 1.01 -30.43 -33.70
CA VAL A 573 0.55 -29.29 -32.89
C VAL A 573 1.68 -28.73 -32.01
N HIS A 574 2.59 -29.58 -31.50
CA HIS A 574 3.74 -29.12 -30.72
C HIS A 574 4.79 -28.37 -31.56
N HIS A 575 4.97 -28.70 -32.83
CA HIS A 575 5.92 -27.98 -33.70
C HIS A 575 5.48 -26.57 -34.12
N ARG A 576 4.20 -26.22 -34.01
CA ARG A 576 3.69 -24.86 -34.32
C ARG A 576 3.77 -23.86 -33.17
N GLN A 577 3.96 -24.31 -31.93
CA GLN A 577 4.06 -23.42 -30.76
C GLN A 577 5.49 -22.93 -30.46
N HIS A 578 6.52 -23.44 -31.14
CA HIS A 578 7.93 -23.05 -30.96
C HIS A 578 8.52 -22.23 -32.12
N SER A 579 7.71 -21.78 -33.09
CA SER A 579 8.16 -20.99 -34.26
C SER A 579 7.50 -19.60 -34.35
N GLY A 580 7.35 -18.93 -33.20
CA GLY A 580 6.92 -17.53 -33.11
C GLY A 580 8.03 -16.64 -32.54
N GLY A 581 9.09 -16.41 -33.31
CA GLY A 581 10.18 -15.50 -32.96
C GLY A 581 11.16 -15.31 -34.11
N ASP A 582 11.05 -14.16 -34.76
CA ASP A 582 12.00 -13.51 -35.68
C ASP A 582 12.68 -14.33 -36.80
N ALA A 583 12.27 -14.07 -38.05
CA ALA A 583 13.18 -13.61 -39.12
C ALA A 583 12.41 -13.26 -40.42
N ALA A 584 12.76 -12.12 -41.00
CA ALA A 584 12.35 -11.62 -42.31
C ALA A 584 12.86 -12.52 -43.48
N PRO A 585 12.31 -12.38 -44.71
CA PRO A 585 12.57 -13.32 -45.79
C PRO A 585 13.90 -13.01 -46.49
N ALA A 586 14.70 -14.04 -46.75
CA ALA A 586 15.80 -13.98 -47.70
C ALA A 586 15.58 -15.00 -48.81
N GLU A 587 15.67 -14.51 -50.04
CA GLU A 587 15.52 -15.22 -51.29
C GLU A 587 16.60 -16.30 -51.51
N SER A 588 16.19 -17.31 -52.29
CA SER A 588 17.00 -18.16 -53.19
C SER A 588 18.47 -18.46 -52.85
N ASN A 589 18.78 -19.73 -52.64
CA ASN A 589 19.49 -20.48 -53.68
C ASN A 589 19.55 -21.98 -53.40
N ALA A 590 19.31 -22.74 -54.47
CA ALA A 590 19.62 -24.14 -54.58
C ALA A 590 21.13 -24.37 -54.46
N LEU A 591 21.53 -25.40 -53.71
CA LEU A 591 22.70 -26.22 -54.06
C LEU A 591 22.62 -27.55 -53.31
N ALA A 592 22.51 -28.59 -54.13
CA ALA A 592 22.63 -29.98 -53.76
C ALA A 592 24.04 -30.30 -53.25
N GLY A 593 24.12 -31.37 -52.45
CA GLY A 593 25.23 -32.30 -52.52
C GLY A 593 26.23 -32.26 -51.36
N GLN A 594 26.33 -33.44 -50.72
CA GLN A 594 27.53 -33.98 -50.08
C GLN A 594 28.01 -33.32 -48.78
N CYS A 595 27.80 -34.02 -47.66
CA CYS A 595 28.93 -34.58 -46.91
C CYS A 595 28.47 -35.63 -45.90
N ALA A 596 28.95 -36.85 -46.11
CA ALA A 596 28.94 -37.91 -45.13
C ALA A 596 30.17 -37.78 -44.20
N ARG A 597 30.02 -38.31 -42.98
CA ARG A 597 31.04 -38.65 -41.95
C ARG A 597 31.44 -37.57 -40.95
N ALA A 598 30.88 -37.69 -39.75
CA ALA A 598 31.55 -37.91 -38.45
C ALA A 598 30.40 -38.06 -37.43
N GLY A 599 30.26 -39.11 -36.61
CA GLY A 599 31.29 -39.85 -35.91
C GLY A 599 31.50 -39.23 -34.53
N GLU A 600 30.50 -39.27 -33.64
CA GLU A 600 30.76 -39.30 -32.20
C GLU A 600 29.53 -39.80 -31.41
N CYS A 601 29.77 -40.92 -30.74
CA CYS A 601 28.85 -41.70 -29.95
C CYS A 601 29.21 -41.45 -28.49
N HIS A 602 28.36 -40.80 -27.68
CA HIS A 602 28.43 -40.93 -26.23
C HIS A 602 27.09 -40.74 -25.51
N ARG A 603 26.66 -41.86 -24.91
CA ARG A 603 26.01 -42.03 -23.60
C ARG A 603 24.64 -41.40 -23.36
N THR A 604 23.63 -42.26 -23.39
CA THR A 604 22.69 -42.56 -22.29
C THR A 604 22.25 -44.02 -22.51
N GLY A 605 22.53 -44.99 -21.64
CA GLY A 605 22.04 -45.08 -20.27
C GLY A 605 20.83 -46.02 -20.26
N SER A 606 21.08 -47.32 -20.41
CA SER A 606 20.11 -48.42 -20.41
C SER A 606 19.34 -48.52 -19.09
N ILE A 607 18.01 -48.63 -19.16
CA ILE A 607 17.18 -49.38 -18.20
C ILE A 607 16.18 -50.19 -19.02
N ALA A 608 16.66 -51.29 -19.58
CA ALA A 608 15.85 -52.46 -19.90
C ALA A 608 16.48 -53.60 -19.10
N ASP A 609 15.79 -54.08 -18.06
CA ASP A 609 15.98 -55.40 -17.44
C ASP A 609 15.03 -55.54 -16.26
N ALA A 610 13.83 -56.08 -16.49
CA ALA A 610 13.02 -56.77 -15.47
C ALA A 610 11.82 -57.50 -16.11
N TRP A 611 12.09 -58.42 -17.03
CA TRP A 611 11.16 -59.48 -17.42
C TRP A 611 11.96 -60.75 -17.67
N HIS A 612 12.15 -61.59 -16.64
CA HIS A 612 12.11 -63.06 -16.72
C HIS A 612 12.43 -63.71 -15.36
N GLY A 613 11.43 -64.43 -14.83
CA GLY A 613 11.59 -65.70 -14.11
C GLY A 613 11.86 -65.65 -12.60
N THR A 614 10.84 -65.87 -11.78
CA THR A 614 10.54 -67.19 -11.17
C THR A 614 9.15 -67.20 -10.55
#